data_AF-A0A850SZ17-F1
#
_entry.id   AF-A0A850SZ17-F1
#
_cell.length_a   1.000
_cell.length_b   1.000
_cell.length_c   1.000
_cell.angle_alpha   90.00
_cell.angle_beta   90.00
_cell.angle_gamma   90.00
#
_symmetry.space_group_name_H-M   'P 1'
#
loop_
_entity.id
_entity.type
_entity.pdbx_description
1 polymer ?
#
loop_
_entity_poly.entity_id
_entity_poly.type
_entity_poly.pdbx_seq_one_letter_code
_entity_poly.pdbx_strand_id
1 'polypeptide(L)'
;TPAAGALPGATAPAAPPVAPRKKPQRDLATDPKALRARVHAELRAFVQALAEGEYEEAARSIRQGESEAWDGVRLAAEVRHYQGAHGEIRFDPARVRGHHTTVKGIAPRVFRAQHALLDAEGEEQGFVEGEVDLREARDPEGPLVRLLGIRP
;
A
#
# COMPACT_ATOMS: atom_id res chain seq x y z
N THR A 1 -63.60 25.52 31.35
CA THR A 1 -63.64 24.05 31.17
C THR A 1 -63.84 23.76 29.70
N PRO A 2 -63.11 22.82 29.08
CA PRO A 2 -61.68 22.83 28.79
C PRO A 2 -61.39 22.59 27.28
N ALA A 3 -60.10 22.50 26.92
CA ALA A 3 -59.54 21.68 25.82
C ALA A 3 -59.80 22.19 24.38
N ALA A 4 -58.93 22.05 23.40
CA ALA A 4 -57.57 21.53 23.22
C ALA A 4 -57.11 22.16 21.88
N GLY A 5 -55.86 22.58 21.67
CA GLY A 5 -54.69 21.71 21.63
C GLY A 5 -54.61 20.99 20.28
N ALA A 6 -53.73 21.44 19.38
CA ALA A 6 -52.84 20.64 18.51
C ALA A 6 -52.44 21.36 17.21
N LEU A 7 -51.21 21.89 17.20
CA LEU A 7 -50.26 21.66 16.08
C LEU A 7 -49.71 20.23 16.28
N PRO A 8 -49.17 19.48 15.27
CA PRO A 8 -48.14 19.97 14.36
C PRO A 8 -48.06 19.33 12.96
N GLY A 9 -47.12 19.85 12.17
CA GLY A 9 -46.83 19.45 10.80
C GLY A 9 -46.40 18.00 10.65
N ALA A 10 -46.77 17.44 9.51
CA ALA A 10 -46.28 16.16 9.03
C ALA A 10 -44.81 16.32 8.60
N THR A 11 -43.90 15.94 9.49
CA THR A 11 -42.52 15.61 9.08
C THR A 11 -42.56 14.27 8.35
N ALA A 12 -42.00 14.24 7.14
CA ALA A 12 -41.69 12.98 6.46
C ALA A 12 -40.71 12.18 7.33
N PRO A 13 -40.86 10.85 7.46
CA PRO A 13 -39.83 10.03 8.08
C PRO A 13 -38.63 9.98 7.14
N ALA A 14 -37.54 10.63 7.56
CA ALA A 14 -36.23 10.46 6.98
C ALA A 14 -35.88 8.96 6.97
N ALA A 15 -35.58 8.44 5.78
CA ALA A 15 -35.03 7.11 5.62
C ALA A 15 -33.76 6.97 6.49
N PRO A 16 -33.54 5.83 7.16
CA PRO A 16 -32.30 5.61 7.87
C PRO A 16 -31.12 5.60 6.87
N PRO A 17 -29.95 6.14 7.25
CA PRO A 17 -28.76 6.01 6.43
C PRO A 17 -28.44 4.53 6.29
N VAL A 18 -28.54 4.03 5.05
CA VAL A 18 -28.07 2.71 4.67
C VAL A 18 -26.57 2.65 4.97
N ALA A 19 -26.20 2.06 6.09
CA ALA A 19 -24.81 1.73 6.37
C ALA A 19 -24.27 0.92 5.17
N PRO A 20 -23.09 1.27 4.62
CA PRO A 20 -22.54 0.55 3.50
C PRO A 20 -22.38 -0.91 3.91
N ARG A 21 -23.03 -1.81 3.17
CA ARG A 21 -22.91 -3.26 3.37
C ARG A 21 -21.43 -3.60 3.20
N LYS A 22 -20.72 -3.83 4.31
CA LYS A 22 -19.35 -4.37 4.29
C LYS A 22 -19.38 -5.61 3.40
N LYS A 23 -18.72 -5.53 2.24
CA LYS A 23 -18.42 -6.71 1.42
C LYS A 23 -17.79 -7.76 2.34
N PRO A 24 -18.05 -9.07 2.16
CA PRO A 24 -17.43 -10.10 2.99
C PRO A 24 -15.93 -9.83 3.02
N GLN A 25 -15.44 -9.46 4.20
CA GLN A 25 -14.11 -8.90 4.36
C GLN A 25 -13.13 -10.04 4.14
N ARG A 26 -12.62 -10.15 2.91
CA ARG A 26 -11.71 -11.20 2.48
C ARG A 26 -10.46 -11.08 3.35
N ASP A 27 -10.25 -12.03 4.25
CA ASP A 27 -9.11 -11.98 5.17
C ASP A 27 -7.84 -12.27 4.38
N LEU A 28 -7.08 -11.21 4.08
CA LEU A 28 -5.86 -11.28 3.28
C LEU A 28 -4.81 -12.19 3.93
N ALA A 29 -4.85 -12.35 5.26
CA ALA A 29 -3.95 -13.27 5.96
C ALA A 29 -4.26 -14.74 5.67
N THR A 30 -5.48 -15.07 5.24
CA THR A 30 -5.91 -16.43 4.85
C THR A 30 -5.88 -16.67 3.34
N ASP A 31 -5.70 -15.60 2.55
CA ASP A 31 -5.63 -15.66 1.10
C ASP A 31 -4.26 -15.19 0.59
N PRO A 32 -3.25 -16.08 0.59
CA PRO A 32 -1.90 -15.72 0.16
C PRO A 32 -1.83 -15.27 -1.30
N LYS A 33 -2.78 -15.68 -2.14
CA LYS A 33 -2.83 -15.25 -3.55
C LYS A 33 -3.32 -13.81 -3.65
N ALA A 34 -4.38 -13.46 -2.94
CA ALA A 34 -4.89 -12.09 -2.89
C ALA A 34 -3.88 -11.13 -2.23
N LEU A 35 -3.24 -11.55 -1.14
CA LEU A 35 -2.17 -10.78 -0.49
C LEU A 35 -1.01 -10.52 -1.44
N ARG A 36 -0.50 -11.55 -2.11
CA ARG A 36 0.59 -11.40 -3.09
C ARG A 36 0.19 -10.49 -4.25
N ALA A 37 -1.02 -10.62 -4.78
CA ALA A 37 -1.49 -9.77 -5.87
C ALA A 37 -1.53 -8.30 -5.46
N ARG A 38 -2.03 -8.00 -4.25
CA ARG A 38 -2.13 -6.62 -3.77
C ARG A 38 -0.76 -6.02 -3.43
N VAL A 39 0.08 -6.78 -2.71
CA VAL A 39 1.47 -6.38 -2.43
C VAL A 39 2.25 -6.14 -3.71
N HIS A 40 2.09 -6.99 -4.72
CA HIS A 40 2.74 -6.82 -6.00
C HIS A 40 2.23 -5.58 -6.74
N ALA A 41 0.93 -5.30 -6.73
CA ALA A 41 0.38 -4.08 -7.33
C ALA A 41 0.91 -2.81 -6.65
N GLU A 42 0.95 -2.79 -5.31
CA GLU A 42 1.45 -1.67 -4.51
C GLU A 42 2.95 -1.44 -4.72
N LEU A 43 3.77 -2.49 -4.62
CA LEU A 43 5.22 -2.38 -4.85
C LEU A 43 5.56 -2.01 -6.29
N ARG A 44 4.80 -2.51 -7.26
CA ARG A 44 4.96 -2.14 -8.67
C ARG A 44 4.67 -0.65 -8.88
N ALA A 45 3.56 -0.14 -8.34
CA ALA A 45 3.21 1.28 -8.43
C ALA A 45 4.26 2.16 -7.72
N PHE A 46 4.74 1.71 -6.56
CA PHE A 46 5.82 2.37 -5.83
C PHE A 46 7.10 2.47 -6.66
N VAL A 47 7.61 1.36 -7.19
CA VAL A 47 8.85 1.35 -7.99
C VAL A 47 8.69 2.13 -9.29
N GLN A 48 7.51 2.10 -9.91
CA GLN A 48 7.21 2.95 -11.06
C GLN A 48 7.34 4.44 -10.69
N ALA A 49 6.66 4.88 -9.62
CA ALA A 49 6.73 6.27 -9.17
C ALA A 49 8.17 6.69 -8.79
N LEU A 50 8.96 5.80 -8.17
CA LEU A 50 10.37 6.05 -7.91
C LEU A 50 11.20 6.24 -9.19
N ALA A 51 10.95 5.44 -10.22
CA ALA A 51 11.64 5.53 -11.50
C ALA A 51 11.25 6.78 -12.29
N GLU A 52 10.01 7.25 -12.17
CA GLU A 52 9.53 8.50 -12.78
C GLU A 52 9.96 9.75 -11.98
N GLY A 53 10.54 9.59 -10.79
CA GLY A 53 10.91 10.70 -9.90
C GLY A 53 9.75 11.29 -9.10
N GLU A 54 8.58 10.64 -9.14
CA GLU A 54 7.35 11.03 -8.45
C GLU A 54 7.36 10.54 -6.99
N TYR A 55 8.31 11.05 -6.19
CA TYR A 55 8.54 10.56 -4.83
C TYR A 55 7.36 10.80 -3.87
N GLU A 56 6.54 11.83 -4.10
CA GLU A 56 5.31 12.02 -3.32
C GLU A 56 4.28 10.92 -3.60
N GLU A 57 4.08 10.56 -4.87
CA GLU A 57 3.15 9.48 -5.24
C GLU A 57 3.66 8.12 -4.75
N ALA A 58 4.98 7.92 -4.77
CA ALA A 58 5.62 6.76 -4.17
C ALA A 58 5.31 6.69 -2.66
N ALA A 59 5.45 7.79 -1.93
CA ALA A 59 5.11 7.86 -0.50
C ALA A 59 3.62 7.56 -0.23
N ARG A 60 2.71 7.95 -1.12
CA ARG A 60 1.27 7.66 -1.01
C ARG A 60 0.93 6.18 -1.30
N SER A 61 1.79 5.50 -2.05
CA SER A 61 1.62 4.09 -2.43
C SER A 61 2.05 3.10 -1.33
N ILE A 62 2.70 3.57 -0.28
CA ILE A 62 3.18 2.76 0.85
C ILE A 62 2.49 3.14 2.16
N ARG A 63 2.42 2.17 3.07
CA ARG A 63 1.90 2.39 4.41
C ARG A 63 2.91 3.18 5.22
N GLN A 64 2.47 4.34 5.69
CA GLN A 64 3.24 5.18 6.58
C GLN A 64 3.33 4.52 7.97
N GLY A 65 4.53 4.43 8.52
CA GLY A 65 4.74 3.91 9.87
C GLY A 65 4.49 4.99 10.92
N GLU A 66 3.93 4.63 12.07
CA GLU A 66 3.73 5.57 13.19
C GLU A 66 5.04 6.18 13.72
N SER A 67 6.14 5.43 13.64
CA SER A 67 7.45 5.86 14.14
C SER A 67 8.31 6.54 13.08
N GLU A 68 8.11 6.19 11.80
CA GLU A 68 8.92 6.69 10.69
C GLU A 68 8.05 6.83 9.43
N ALA A 69 7.73 8.09 9.11
CA ALA A 69 7.11 8.45 7.86
C ALA A 69 8.16 8.45 6.74
N TRP A 70 7.73 7.96 5.58
CA TRP A 70 8.44 8.06 4.32
C TRP A 70 7.83 9.22 3.53
N ASP A 71 8.43 10.39 3.67
CA ASP A 71 8.09 11.56 2.84
C ASP A 71 8.85 11.54 1.52
N GLY A 72 8.33 12.25 0.51
CA GLY A 72 8.98 12.32 -0.82
C GLY A 72 10.44 12.80 -0.76
N VAL A 73 10.77 13.71 0.17
CA VAL A 73 12.15 14.19 0.40
C VAL A 73 13.06 13.06 0.89
N ARG A 74 12.57 12.24 1.83
CA ARG A 74 13.33 11.11 2.38
C ARG A 74 13.53 10.03 1.33
N LEU A 75 12.49 9.70 0.57
CA LEU A 75 12.58 8.76 -0.55
C LEU A 75 13.56 9.25 -1.62
N ALA A 76 13.51 10.54 -1.98
CA ALA A 76 14.44 11.12 -2.95
C ALA A 76 15.90 11.02 -2.47
N ALA A 77 16.16 11.26 -1.18
CA ALA A 77 17.50 11.14 -0.60
C ALA A 77 18.01 9.69 -0.63
N GLU A 78 17.16 8.73 -0.25
CA GLU A 78 17.49 7.30 -0.27
C GLU A 78 17.74 6.79 -1.70
N VAL A 79 16.88 7.19 -2.65
CA VAL A 79 17.05 6.87 -4.07
C VAL A 79 18.33 7.47 -4.61
N ARG A 80 18.66 8.72 -4.29
CA ARG A 80 19.93 9.34 -4.69
C ARG A 80 21.13 8.59 -4.13
N HIS A 81 21.05 8.15 -2.87
CA HIS A 81 22.11 7.37 -2.25
C HIS A 81 22.32 6.05 -2.99
N TYR A 82 21.22 5.33 -3.26
CA TYR A 82 21.23 4.12 -4.06
C TYR A 82 21.81 4.34 -5.46
N GLN A 83 21.31 5.36 -6.18
CA GLN A 83 21.75 5.66 -7.55
C GLN A 83 23.22 6.08 -7.64
N GLY A 84 23.74 6.77 -6.61
CA GLY A 84 25.15 7.14 -6.54
C GLY A 84 26.08 5.93 -6.42
N ALA A 85 25.60 4.82 -5.86
CA ALA A 85 26.39 3.60 -5.66
C ALA A 85 26.12 2.50 -6.71
N HIS A 86 24.88 2.41 -7.23
CA HIS A 86 24.41 1.26 -8.03
C HIS A 86 23.79 1.64 -9.39
N GLY A 87 23.62 2.93 -9.69
CA GLY A 87 23.06 3.39 -10.97
C GLY A 87 21.55 3.67 -10.95
N GLU A 88 21.02 4.08 -12.10
CA GLU A 88 19.63 4.55 -12.22
C GLU A 88 18.61 3.42 -12.04
N ILE A 89 17.57 3.68 -11.23
CA ILE A 89 16.44 2.76 -11.07
C ILE A 89 15.58 2.86 -12.34
N ARG A 90 15.46 1.77 -13.09
CA ARG A 90 14.62 1.70 -14.28
C ARG A 90 13.39 0.83 -14.01
N PHE A 91 12.22 1.38 -14.30
CA PHE A 91 10.98 0.62 -14.28
C PHE A 91 10.56 0.30 -15.71
N ASP A 92 10.69 -0.96 -16.11
CA ASP A 92 10.19 -1.44 -17.40
C ASP A 92 9.00 -2.39 -17.16
N PRO A 93 7.76 -1.99 -17.51
CA PRO A 93 6.58 -2.81 -17.24
C PRO A 93 6.56 -4.14 -18.01
N ALA A 94 7.36 -4.29 -19.08
CA ALA A 94 7.54 -5.54 -19.82
C ALA A 94 8.60 -6.45 -19.20
N ARG A 95 9.57 -5.90 -18.46
CA ARG A 95 10.55 -6.65 -17.66
C ARG A 95 10.11 -6.91 -16.22
N VAL A 96 9.16 -6.15 -15.68
CA VAL A 96 8.55 -6.41 -14.36
C VAL A 96 7.72 -7.68 -14.43
N ARG A 97 8.41 -8.81 -14.22
CA ARG A 97 7.79 -10.13 -14.13
C ARG A 97 7.32 -10.38 -12.71
N GLY A 98 6.26 -11.17 -12.55
CA GLY A 98 5.73 -11.54 -11.23
C GLY A 98 6.69 -12.32 -10.32
N HIS A 99 7.87 -12.70 -10.81
CA HIS A 99 8.94 -13.34 -10.05
C HIS A 99 9.81 -12.32 -9.28
N HIS A 100 9.83 -11.05 -9.71
CA HIS A 100 10.67 -10.02 -9.08
C HIS A 100 10.10 -9.54 -7.74
N THR A 101 8.84 -9.88 -7.45
CA THR A 101 8.23 -9.65 -6.14
C THR A 101 8.13 -10.96 -5.36
N THR A 102 8.89 -11.05 -4.29
CA THR A 102 8.83 -12.16 -3.35
C THR A 102 8.09 -11.72 -2.08
N VAL A 103 7.12 -12.51 -1.64
CA VAL A 103 6.43 -12.30 -0.36
C VAL A 103 6.60 -13.55 0.49
N LYS A 104 7.22 -13.40 1.66
CA LYS A 104 7.52 -14.48 2.61
C LYS A 104 6.88 -14.16 3.96
N GLY A 105 6.16 -15.13 4.54
CA GLY A 105 5.67 -15.00 5.92
C GLY A 105 6.84 -15.07 6.89
N ILE A 106 7.02 -14.05 7.73
CA ILE A 106 8.06 -14.01 8.77
C ILE A 106 7.49 -14.25 10.17
N ALA A 107 6.19 -13.98 10.36
CA ALA A 107 5.47 -14.22 11.60
C ALA A 107 3.97 -14.46 11.30
N PRO A 108 3.17 -14.91 12.29
CA PRO A 108 1.72 -15.05 12.13
C PRO A 108 1.09 -13.70 11.73
N ARG A 109 0.45 -13.66 10.55
CA ARG A 109 -0.14 -12.45 9.95
C ARG A 109 0.87 -11.31 9.64
N VAL A 110 2.17 -11.62 9.59
CA VAL A 110 3.23 -10.68 9.21
C VAL A 110 4.02 -11.24 8.03
N PHE A 111 4.13 -10.46 6.96
CA PHE A 111 4.77 -10.87 5.73
C PHE A 111 5.83 -9.86 5.32
N ARG A 112 6.99 -10.36 4.92
CA ARG A 112 8.06 -9.56 4.30
C ARG A 112 7.89 -9.61 2.79
N ALA A 113 7.85 -8.45 2.17
CA ALA A 113 7.76 -8.29 0.73
C ALA A 113 9.07 -7.70 0.21
N GLN A 114 9.60 -8.25 -0.87
CA GLN A 114 10.81 -7.77 -1.53
C GLN A 114 10.51 -7.62 -3.00
N HIS A 115 10.82 -6.47 -3.58
CA HIS A 115 10.70 -6.22 -5.01
C HIS A 115 12.07 -5.88 -5.58
N ALA A 116 12.56 -6.68 -6.52
CA ALA A 116 13.85 -6.43 -7.16
C ALA A 116 13.83 -5.14 -7.98
N LEU A 117 14.88 -4.33 -7.82
CA LEU A 117 15.14 -3.16 -8.63
C LEU A 117 16.03 -3.57 -9.80
N LEU A 118 15.57 -3.26 -11.01
CA LEU A 118 16.28 -3.58 -12.24
C LEU A 118 17.03 -2.35 -12.76
N ASP A 119 18.18 -2.59 -13.36
CA ASP A 119 18.89 -1.57 -14.13
C ASP A 119 18.42 -1.50 -15.59
N ALA A 120 19.14 -0.69 -16.39
CA ALA A 120 18.87 -0.52 -17.82
C ALA A 120 19.06 -1.80 -18.65
N GLU A 121 19.90 -2.74 -18.20
CA GLU A 121 20.13 -4.04 -18.84
C GLU A 121 19.08 -5.07 -18.41
N GLY A 122 18.36 -4.77 -17.32
CA GLY A 122 17.37 -5.61 -16.68
C GLY A 122 17.97 -6.61 -15.70
N GLU A 123 19.17 -6.33 -15.20
CA GLU A 123 19.80 -7.08 -14.13
C GLU A 123 19.32 -6.57 -12.77
N GLU A 124 19.17 -7.49 -11.81
CA GLU A 124 18.79 -7.16 -10.44
C GLU A 124 19.97 -6.50 -9.72
N GLN A 125 19.92 -5.17 -9.55
CA GLN A 125 20.95 -4.40 -8.84
C GLN A 125 20.62 -4.12 -7.37
N GLY A 126 19.47 -4.59 -6.92
CA GLY A 126 19.00 -4.38 -5.55
C GLY A 126 17.55 -4.76 -5.38
N PHE A 127 16.98 -4.40 -4.23
CA PHE A 127 15.60 -4.68 -3.93
C PHE A 127 15.02 -3.66 -2.97
N VAL A 128 13.76 -3.29 -3.22
CA VAL A 128 12.92 -2.60 -2.25
C VAL A 128 12.42 -3.61 -1.25
N GLU A 129 12.61 -3.31 0.02
CA GLU A 129 12.14 -4.14 1.10
C GLU A 129 10.96 -3.50 1.82
N GLY A 130 9.88 -4.25 1.94
CA GLY A 130 8.68 -3.86 2.65
C GLY A 130 8.19 -4.94 3.61
N GLU A 131 7.34 -4.52 4.54
CA GLU A 131 6.69 -5.35 5.53
C GLU A 131 5.18 -5.13 5.47
N VAL A 132 4.41 -6.20 5.61
CA VAL A 132 2.97 -6.19 5.62
C VAL A 132 2.52 -6.76 6.95
N ASP A 133 1.94 -5.91 7.78
CA ASP A 133 1.38 -6.27 9.08
C ASP A 133 -0.16 -6.32 9.00
N LEU A 134 -0.70 -7.53 9.17
CA LEU A 134 -2.14 -7.82 9.20
C LEU A 134 -2.59 -8.34 10.59
N ARG A 135 -1.82 -8.06 11.65
CA ARG A 135 -2.17 -8.46 13.02
C ARG A 135 -3.41 -7.72 13.52
N GLU A 136 -3.48 -6.43 13.23
CA GLU A 136 -4.55 -5.54 13.72
C GLU A 136 -5.71 -5.37 12.72
N ALA A 137 -5.49 -5.67 11.43
CA ALA A 137 -6.48 -5.48 10.38
C ALA A 137 -6.53 -6.68 9.42
N ARG A 138 -7.73 -7.16 9.11
CA ARG A 138 -7.97 -8.27 8.16
C ARG A 138 -7.85 -7.86 6.70
N ASP A 139 -8.29 -6.64 6.41
CA ASP A 139 -8.25 -5.98 5.11
C ASP A 139 -8.23 -4.47 5.37
N PRO A 140 -7.06 -3.88 5.70
CA PRO A 140 -6.96 -2.45 5.89
C PRO A 140 -7.27 -1.72 4.58
N GLU A 141 -7.99 -0.60 4.68
CA GLU A 141 -8.19 0.31 3.55
C GLU A 141 -6.90 1.13 3.33
N GLY A 142 -6.48 1.24 2.07
CA GLY A 142 -5.23 1.92 1.70
C GLY A 142 -4.03 0.97 1.54
N PRO A 143 -2.80 1.51 1.51
CA PRO A 143 -1.60 0.73 1.28
C PRO A 143 -1.30 -0.22 2.44
N LEU A 144 -0.94 -1.46 2.09
CA LEU A 144 -0.57 -2.54 3.00
C LEU A 144 0.92 -2.57 3.31
N VAL A 145 1.73 -2.26 2.30
CA VAL A 145 3.19 -2.45 2.36
C VAL A 145 3.81 -1.25 3.06
N ARG A 146 4.36 -1.49 4.25
CA ARG A 146 5.23 -0.56 4.95
C ARG A 146 6.64 -0.69 4.39
N LEU A 147 7.21 0.40 3.88
CA LEU A 147 8.59 0.38 3.40
C LEU A 147 9.57 0.25 4.58
N LEU A 148 10.49 -0.69 4.51
CA LEU A 148 11.60 -0.86 5.44
C LEU A 148 12.88 -0.16 4.93
N GLY A 149 13.05 -0.14 3.61
CA GLY A 149 14.14 0.58 2.96
C GLY A 149 14.46 0.04 1.57
N ILE A 150 15.42 0.68 0.92
CA ILE A 150 15.98 0.25 -0.36
C ILE A 150 17.33 -0.42 -0.07
N ARG A 151 17.53 -1.65 -0.54
CA ARG A 151 18.76 -2.41 -0.36
C ARG A 151 19.45 -2.65 -1.71
N PRO A 152 20.78 -2.64 -1.76
CA PRO A 152 21.53 -3.19 -2.88
C PRO A 152 21.56 -4.73 -2.84
#